data_AF-A0A7X5D1H7-F1
#
_entry.id   AF-A0A7X5D1H7-F1
#
_cell.length_a   1.000
_cell.length_b   1.000
_cell.length_c   1.000
_cell.angle_alpha   90.00
_cell.angle_beta   90.00
_cell.angle_gamma   90.00
#
_symmetry.space_group_name_H-M   'P 1'
#
loop_
_entity.id
_entity.type
_entity.pdbx_description
1 polymer ?
#
loop_
_entity_poly.entity_id
_entity_poly.type
_entity_poly.pdbx_seq_one_letter_code
_entity_poly.pdbx_strand_id
1 'polypeptide(L)'
;MNLNNIPAISLANNHDYTYRLTQLNYADSQKQCQNKNNHFRYNQGRMEIKNDIQQNNSLLTKSLVASDNDYTKKDAILHQWNLEGRFNIYDVMNGNATVKLQDPNPNDEVLQEFEKKLQTNGIQKDMDWASLSFDMRGIGFNADAKPNSIKENDFTRKVNYIASRYVAVEYKIKNTTSGDEQTEQLNKLNEVYQNAVNEIADGYTNIVGSFLENNDIEGEREKIHHSILSGVESKIEEYRKSLTDNATLKALEGTKDKWLLDDDAYVASVLRETDAPALQQQQYTENNADYTLHDLENLGQYVSSLYDMENNFSVFQMDESRIGIDFAMLTMKTDVLQNKGGISKNMAKTIQKIMEGFKENLLNRMDKQLSEKRYEGNVADAQMGFAALNRNIIWNVYDKAMQQYQKSGNVIQALTEGAKYGSQIAKSQYTNGTYRCKNSASYWDSFFEKNTENANAYKDNDTTLQKYLAGWKDFENSLNKSVHLNMKLQSVQQYHIAKSNVISKKV
;
A
#
# COMPACT_ATOMS: atom_id res chain seq x y z
N MET A 1 29.18 22.19 35.37
CA MET A 1 29.22 20.83 35.95
C MET A 1 30.44 20.12 35.40
N ASN A 2 31.20 19.45 36.26
CA ASN A 2 32.50 18.85 35.98
C ASN A 2 32.33 17.59 35.09
N LEU A 3 32.99 17.55 33.92
CA LEU A 3 32.76 16.57 32.84
C LEU A 3 33.50 15.23 33.01
N ASN A 4 34.14 14.97 34.16
CA ASN A 4 35.09 13.86 34.31
C ASN A 4 34.50 12.54 34.88
N ASN A 5 33.19 12.29 34.82
CA ASN A 5 32.61 11.03 35.34
C ASN A 5 31.41 10.54 34.52
N ILE A 6 31.65 10.06 33.30
CA ILE A 6 30.72 9.14 32.62
C ILE A 6 31.47 7.83 32.36
N PRO A 7 30.92 6.66 32.76
CA PRO A 7 31.60 5.38 32.59
C PRO A 7 31.84 5.07 31.11
N ALA A 8 33.04 4.59 30.80
CA ALA A 8 33.37 4.05 29.48
C ALA A 8 32.50 2.83 29.18
N ILE A 9 31.51 3.00 28.30
CA ILE A 9 30.79 1.89 27.68
C ILE A 9 31.58 1.53 26.42
N SER A 10 32.35 0.45 26.52
CA SER A 10 32.96 -0.23 25.38
C SER A 10 31.85 -0.77 24.47
N LEU A 11 31.71 -0.19 23.29
CA LEU A 11 30.94 -0.75 22.18
C LEU A 11 31.84 -0.74 20.94
N ALA A 12 32.72 -1.74 20.89
CA ALA A 12 33.40 -2.12 19.67
C ALA A 12 32.32 -2.57 18.65
N ASN A 13 32.37 -2.00 17.44
CA ASN A 13 31.52 -2.25 16.27
C ASN A 13 30.18 -1.49 16.23
N ASN A 14 30.21 -0.21 15.89
CA ASN A 14 29.06 0.47 15.28
C ASN A 14 29.50 1.77 14.57
N HIS A 15 29.71 1.72 13.26
CA HIS A 15 30.03 2.89 12.43
C HIS A 15 28.78 3.59 11.83
N ASP A 16 27.57 3.14 12.14
CA ASP A 16 26.33 3.60 11.47
C ASP A 16 25.33 4.38 12.36
N TYR A 17 25.71 4.78 13.57
CA TYR A 17 24.83 5.53 14.48
C TYR A 17 25.15 7.03 14.56
N THR A 18 25.55 7.64 13.45
CA THR A 18 25.61 9.11 13.32
C THR A 18 24.18 9.66 13.27
N TYR A 19 23.61 9.86 14.46
CA TYR A 19 22.29 10.40 14.72
C TYR A 19 21.99 11.62 13.84
N ARG A 20 21.16 11.42 12.80
CA ARG A 20 20.53 12.45 11.95
C ARG A 20 19.46 13.21 12.75
N LEU A 21 19.87 14.03 13.71
CA LEU A 21 18.98 15.08 14.26
C LEU A 21 18.68 16.19 13.24
N THR A 22 19.24 16.12 12.03
CA THR A 22 19.16 17.13 10.97
C THR A 22 18.21 16.79 9.82
N GLN A 23 17.62 15.58 9.77
CA GLN A 23 16.58 15.25 8.77
C GLN A 23 15.19 15.02 9.37
N LEU A 24 15.03 15.17 10.68
CA LEU A 24 13.79 14.80 11.37
C LEU A 24 12.97 16.03 11.72
N ASN A 25 11.73 16.05 11.25
CA ASN A 25 10.71 17.06 11.52
C ASN A 25 10.55 17.33 13.03
N TYR A 26 11.33 18.29 13.54
CA TYR A 26 11.11 18.92 14.85
C TYR A 26 9.84 19.81 14.84
N ALA A 27 9.26 20.06 13.66
CA ALA A 27 8.10 20.93 13.46
C ALA A 27 6.77 20.30 13.91
N ASP A 28 6.59 18.98 13.82
CA ASP A 28 5.33 18.34 14.23
C ASP A 28 5.27 18.03 15.73
N SER A 29 6.42 17.81 16.38
CA SER A 29 6.49 17.70 17.85
C SER A 29 6.16 19.03 18.53
N GLN A 30 6.51 20.17 17.90
CA GLN A 30 6.17 21.51 18.40
C GLN A 30 4.69 21.89 18.17
N LYS A 31 4.09 21.54 17.02
CA LYS A 31 2.66 21.78 16.75
C LYS A 31 1.73 21.05 17.73
N GLN A 32 2.11 19.88 18.24
CA GLN A 32 1.34 19.19 19.28
C GLN A 32 1.59 19.75 20.70
N CYS A 33 2.80 20.25 20.99
CA CYS A 33 3.11 20.87 22.28
C CYS A 33 2.42 22.23 22.50
N GLN A 34 2.13 22.97 21.43
CA GLN A 34 1.44 24.27 21.55
C GLN A 34 -0.09 24.15 21.69
N ASN A 35 -0.68 22.98 21.42
CA ASN A 35 -2.13 22.80 21.40
C ASN A 35 -2.73 22.10 22.64
N LYS A 36 -1.94 21.93 23.71
CA LYS A 36 -2.46 21.48 25.01
C LYS A 36 -1.92 22.36 26.12
N ASN A 37 -2.76 23.28 26.59
CA ASN A 37 -2.64 23.88 27.92
C ASN A 37 -2.48 22.77 28.95
N ASN A 38 -1.27 22.50 29.44
CA ASN A 38 -1.07 21.75 30.67
C ASN A 38 0.23 22.22 31.36
N HIS A 39 0.07 22.65 32.60
CA HIS A 39 1.13 23.08 33.50
C HIS A 39 2.20 21.99 33.67
N PHE A 40 3.43 22.29 33.29
CA PHE A 40 4.60 21.50 33.67
C PHE A 40 4.99 21.82 35.12
N ARG A 41 4.74 20.89 36.04
CA ARG A 41 5.39 20.87 37.37
C ARG A 41 6.62 19.97 37.30
N TYR A 42 7.78 20.56 37.53
CA TYR A 42 9.05 19.87 37.74
C TYR A 42 8.96 19.04 39.04
N ASN A 43 9.09 17.72 38.95
CA ASN A 43 9.46 16.89 40.09
C ASN A 43 10.50 15.86 39.65
N GLN A 44 11.43 15.59 40.56
CA GLN A 44 12.71 14.93 40.40
C GLN A 44 12.68 13.60 39.62
N GLY A 45 13.56 13.50 38.61
CA GLY A 45 14.35 12.28 38.35
C GLY A 45 13.64 11.05 37.80
N ARG A 46 13.03 11.12 36.61
CA ARG A 46 12.98 10.07 35.57
C ARG A 46 12.07 10.54 34.43
N MET A 47 12.62 10.71 33.21
CA MET A 47 11.79 10.84 32.01
C MET A 47 11.29 9.44 31.62
N GLU A 48 9.99 9.17 31.79
CA GLU A 48 9.35 8.00 31.19
C GLU A 48 9.04 8.29 29.72
N ILE A 49 10.00 7.97 28.85
CA ILE A 49 9.82 7.97 27.39
C ILE A 49 9.17 6.63 27.01
N LYS A 50 7.85 6.48 27.16
CA LYS A 50 7.15 5.26 26.73
C LYS A 50 5.96 5.47 25.81
N ASN A 51 5.29 6.62 25.83
CA ASN A 51 4.03 6.79 25.10
C ASN A 51 4.12 7.66 23.83
N ASP A 52 5.17 8.48 23.66
CA ASP A 52 5.29 9.37 22.48
C ASP A 52 6.05 8.75 21.29
N ILE A 53 6.63 7.55 21.45
CA ILE A 53 7.38 6.89 20.36
C ILE A 53 6.44 6.21 19.36
N GLN A 54 5.29 5.66 19.78
CA GLN A 54 4.42 4.89 18.89
C GLN A 54 3.65 5.73 17.87
N GLN A 55 3.31 7.00 18.18
CA GLN A 55 2.65 7.88 17.20
C GLN A 55 3.63 8.63 16.29
N ASN A 56 4.90 8.79 16.68
CA ASN A 56 5.90 9.58 15.95
C ASN A 56 6.76 8.79 14.95
N ASN A 57 6.67 7.45 14.91
CA ASN A 57 7.42 6.64 13.94
C ASN A 57 7.12 6.98 12.47
N SER A 58 5.93 7.51 12.16
CA SER A 58 5.55 7.85 10.78
C SER A 58 6.14 9.16 10.24
N LEU A 59 6.59 10.05 11.13
CA LEU A 59 7.15 11.36 10.79
C LEU A 59 8.68 11.37 10.85
N LEU A 60 9.27 10.44 11.60
CA LEU A 60 10.71 10.23 11.69
C LEU A 60 11.28 9.42 10.50
N THR A 61 10.44 9.03 9.54
CA THR A 61 10.78 8.09 8.46
C THR A 61 10.44 8.58 7.06
N LYS A 62 9.82 9.75 6.89
CA LYS A 62 9.41 10.27 5.58
C LYS A 62 10.42 11.27 5.04
N SER A 63 11.23 10.83 4.08
CA SER A 63 12.10 11.69 3.29
C SER A 63 11.29 12.74 2.52
N LEU A 64 11.80 13.97 2.39
CA LEU A 64 11.23 15.00 1.49
C LEU A 64 11.20 14.50 0.04
N VAL A 65 12.13 13.62 -0.31
CA VAL A 65 12.31 13.02 -1.63
C VAL A 65 11.54 11.70 -1.75
N ALA A 66 10.81 11.26 -0.73
CA ALA A 66 10.12 9.96 -0.74
C ALA A 66 9.10 9.82 -1.90
N SER A 67 8.80 8.57 -2.24
CA SER A 67 7.84 8.17 -3.30
C SER A 67 6.45 8.78 -3.19
N ASP A 68 6.08 9.25 -2.00
CA ASP A 68 4.72 9.66 -1.64
C ASP A 68 4.50 11.18 -1.78
N ASN A 69 5.55 11.92 -2.14
CA ASN A 69 5.50 13.37 -2.26
C ASN A 69 5.57 13.78 -3.74
N ASP A 70 4.70 14.72 -4.11
CA ASP A 70 4.95 15.57 -5.26
C ASP A 70 6.20 16.41 -4.95
N TYR A 71 7.17 16.45 -5.87
CA TYR A 71 8.44 17.12 -5.62
C TYR A 71 8.64 18.25 -6.62
N THR A 72 8.50 19.47 -6.12
CA THR A 72 8.51 20.71 -6.89
C THR A 72 9.87 21.41 -6.83
N LYS A 73 10.01 22.49 -7.59
CA LYS A 73 11.18 23.39 -7.47
C LYS A 73 11.34 23.93 -6.05
N LYS A 74 10.25 24.23 -5.33
CA LYS A 74 10.33 24.71 -3.95
C LYS A 74 10.89 23.62 -3.03
N ASP A 75 10.51 22.37 -3.25
CA ASP A 75 11.04 21.23 -2.50
C ASP A 75 12.52 21.00 -2.81
N ALA A 76 12.94 21.19 -4.06
CA ALA A 76 14.36 21.18 -4.44
C ALA A 76 15.16 22.26 -3.70
N ILE A 77 14.67 23.50 -3.65
CA ILE A 77 15.33 24.58 -2.91
C ILE A 77 15.42 24.23 -1.41
N LEU A 78 14.33 23.72 -0.82
CA LEU A 78 14.31 23.30 0.59
C LEU A 78 15.26 22.13 0.87
N HIS A 79 15.34 21.17 -0.05
CA HIS A 79 16.24 20.03 0.05
C HIS A 79 17.71 20.49 0.03
N GLN A 80 18.07 21.37 -0.90
CA GLN A 80 19.42 21.95 -0.98
C GLN A 80 19.75 22.82 0.23
N TRP A 81 18.77 23.55 0.76
CA TRP A 81 18.92 24.32 2.00
C TRP A 81 19.24 23.41 3.19
N ASN A 82 18.49 22.32 3.32
CA ASN A 82 18.71 21.33 4.38
C ASN A 82 20.02 20.55 4.20
N LEU A 83 20.49 20.37 2.96
CA LEU A 83 21.80 19.79 2.65
C LEU A 83 22.95 20.69 3.14
N GLU A 84 22.90 21.99 2.87
CA GLU A 84 23.93 22.94 3.32
C GLU A 84 24.02 23.03 4.84
N GLY A 85 22.91 22.76 5.55
CA GLY A 85 22.82 22.77 7.01
C GLY A 85 23.24 21.48 7.70
N ARG A 86 23.61 20.44 6.94
CA ARG A 86 24.03 19.16 7.54
C ARG A 86 25.35 19.33 8.28
N PHE A 87 25.41 18.76 9.48
CA PHE A 87 26.64 18.66 10.26
C PHE A 87 26.78 17.25 10.81
N ASN A 88 28.03 16.82 10.98
CA ASN A 88 28.36 15.58 11.66
C ASN A 88 28.51 15.83 13.16
N ILE A 89 27.68 15.17 13.97
CA ILE A 89 27.73 15.33 15.42
C ILE A 89 29.07 14.89 16.02
N TYR A 90 29.76 13.92 15.43
CA TYR A 90 31.08 13.49 15.90
C TYR A 90 32.15 14.56 15.66
N ASP A 91 32.12 15.25 14.52
CA ASP A 91 33.06 16.34 14.24
C ASP A 91 32.86 17.52 15.19
N VAL A 92 31.60 17.78 15.56
CA VAL A 92 31.24 18.78 16.57
C VAL A 92 31.71 18.36 17.96
N MET A 93 31.46 17.12 18.35
CA MET A 93 31.86 16.59 19.66
C MET A 93 33.38 16.55 19.83
N ASN A 94 34.13 16.37 18.74
CA ASN A 94 35.58 16.38 18.71
C ASN A 94 36.19 17.79 18.58
N GLY A 95 35.37 18.84 18.52
CA GLY A 95 35.83 20.24 18.37
C GLY A 95 36.36 20.57 16.97
N ASN A 96 36.16 19.68 16.00
CA ASN A 96 36.64 19.82 14.62
C ASN A 96 35.67 20.62 13.73
N ALA A 97 34.43 20.85 14.18
CA ALA A 97 33.42 21.60 13.47
C ALA A 97 32.62 22.52 14.41
N THR A 98 32.20 23.68 13.90
CA THR A 98 31.23 24.55 14.56
C THR A 98 29.85 24.30 13.96
N VAL A 99 28.83 24.10 14.81
CA VAL A 99 27.45 23.92 14.35
C VAL A 99 26.89 25.26 13.92
N LYS A 100 26.52 25.39 12.64
CA LYS A 100 25.55 26.40 12.22
C LYS A 100 24.17 25.74 12.23
N LEU A 101 23.38 26.03 13.26
CA LEU A 101 21.99 25.58 13.29
C LEU A 101 21.22 26.35 12.24
N GLN A 102 20.89 25.68 11.14
CA GLN A 102 20.06 26.20 10.08
C GLN A 102 18.60 25.84 10.38
N ASP A 103 17.68 26.79 10.21
CA ASP A 103 16.24 26.52 10.39
C ASP A 103 15.80 25.54 9.30
N PRO A 104 15.31 24.33 9.62
CA PRO A 104 14.91 23.34 8.61
C PRO A 104 13.64 23.73 7.84
N ASN A 105 12.94 24.79 8.27
CA ASN A 105 11.77 25.33 7.58
C ASN A 105 11.86 26.86 7.47
N PRO A 106 12.80 27.37 6.67
CA PRO A 106 13.00 28.80 6.50
C PRO A 106 11.77 29.45 5.87
N ASN A 107 11.59 30.75 6.11
CA ASN A 107 10.54 31.51 5.46
C ASN A 107 10.81 31.69 3.94
N ASP A 108 9.79 32.12 3.20
CA ASP A 108 9.89 32.26 1.75
C ASP A 108 10.94 33.29 1.30
N GLU A 109 11.19 34.34 2.08
CA GLU A 109 12.21 35.36 1.76
C GLU A 109 13.63 34.75 1.78
N VAL A 110 13.92 33.95 2.81
CA VAL A 110 15.19 33.22 2.93
C VAL A 110 15.35 32.21 1.80
N LEU A 111 14.29 31.47 1.45
CA LEU A 111 14.32 30.52 0.33
C LEU A 111 14.53 31.24 -1.02
N GLN A 112 13.96 32.42 -1.22
CA GLN A 112 14.18 33.21 -2.45
C GLN A 112 15.61 33.75 -2.56
N GLU A 113 16.21 34.17 -1.45
CA GLU A 113 17.62 34.55 -1.43
C GLU A 113 18.53 33.35 -1.71
N PHE A 114 18.21 32.21 -1.09
CA PHE A 114 18.93 30.96 -1.31
C PHE A 114 18.79 30.47 -2.75
N GLU A 115 17.61 30.57 -3.36
CA GLU A 115 17.38 30.25 -4.77
C GLU A 115 18.31 31.06 -5.69
N LYS A 116 18.50 32.37 -5.44
CA LYS A 116 19.43 33.20 -6.22
C LYS A 116 20.87 32.70 -6.10
N LYS A 117 21.27 32.18 -4.94
CA LYS A 117 22.57 31.54 -4.73
C LYS A 117 22.69 30.28 -5.60
N LEU A 118 21.67 29.43 -5.64
CA LEU A 118 21.64 28.23 -6.49
C LEU A 118 21.68 28.58 -7.98
N GLN A 119 20.93 29.60 -8.40
CA GLN A 119 20.92 30.11 -9.79
C GLN A 119 22.29 30.65 -10.23
N THR A 120 23.10 31.14 -9.29
CA THR A 120 24.42 31.70 -9.58
C THR A 120 25.51 30.65 -9.52
N ASN A 121 25.47 29.78 -8.50
CA ASN A 121 26.57 28.89 -8.15
C ASN A 121 26.34 27.42 -8.53
N GLY A 122 25.09 27.05 -8.87
CA GLY A 122 24.68 25.66 -8.98
C GLY A 122 24.51 24.98 -7.62
N ILE A 123 24.39 23.65 -7.65
CA ILE A 123 24.34 22.79 -6.46
C ILE A 123 25.64 21.97 -6.33
N GLN A 124 25.78 21.27 -5.20
CA GLN A 124 26.90 20.33 -5.02
C GLN A 124 26.84 19.19 -6.04
N LYS A 125 27.99 18.92 -6.66
CA LYS A 125 28.16 17.90 -7.70
C LYS A 125 28.33 16.49 -7.13
N ASP A 126 28.89 16.38 -5.92
CA ASP A 126 29.12 15.09 -5.27
C ASP A 126 27.80 14.39 -4.93
N MET A 127 27.86 13.07 -4.92
CA MET A 127 26.74 12.22 -4.54
C MET A 127 26.67 12.04 -3.02
N ASP A 128 25.52 12.40 -2.43
CA ASP A 128 25.20 12.00 -1.05
C ASP A 128 24.64 10.57 -1.04
N TRP A 129 25.55 9.60 -1.15
CA TRP A 129 25.23 8.17 -1.16
C TRP A 129 24.51 7.71 0.12
N ALA A 130 24.80 8.33 1.27
CA ALA A 130 24.16 7.99 2.52
C ALA A 130 22.68 8.42 2.52
N SER A 131 22.38 9.59 1.95
CA SER A 131 21.00 10.05 1.75
C SER A 131 20.27 9.15 0.75
N LEU A 132 20.88 8.90 -0.42
CA LEU A 132 20.25 8.08 -1.47
C LEU A 132 19.95 6.65 -0.97
N SER A 133 20.91 5.99 -0.32
CA SER A 133 20.69 4.64 0.24
C SER A 133 19.58 4.61 1.27
N PHE A 134 19.46 5.65 2.10
CA PHE A 134 18.37 5.75 3.08
C PHE A 134 17.01 5.92 2.39
N ASP A 135 16.92 6.81 1.40
CA ASP A 135 15.70 7.06 0.65
C ASP A 135 15.23 5.78 -0.07
N MET A 136 16.17 5.02 -0.65
CA MET A 136 15.89 3.78 -1.37
C MET A 136 15.43 2.64 -0.45
N ARG A 137 16.09 2.45 0.71
CA ARG A 137 15.68 1.45 1.72
C ARG A 137 14.27 1.70 2.28
N GLY A 138 13.84 2.95 2.31
CA GLY A 138 12.52 3.32 2.83
C GLY A 138 11.33 2.85 1.96
N ILE A 139 11.59 2.25 0.79
CA ILE A 139 10.58 2.05 -0.26
C ILE A 139 10.23 0.58 -0.46
N GLY A 140 10.93 -0.33 0.21
CA GLY A 140 10.57 -1.75 0.26
C GLY A 140 9.17 -2.02 0.82
N PHE A 141 8.78 -3.29 0.75
CA PHE A 141 7.65 -3.82 1.51
C PHE A 141 8.15 -4.46 2.79
N ASN A 142 7.47 -4.22 3.91
CA ASN A 142 7.78 -4.98 5.13
C ASN A 142 7.34 -6.43 4.92
N ALA A 143 8.31 -7.35 4.83
CA ALA A 143 8.06 -8.77 4.57
C ALA A 143 7.14 -9.44 5.60
N ASP A 144 7.07 -8.92 6.82
CA ASP A 144 6.19 -9.42 7.89
C ASP A 144 4.81 -8.74 7.90
N ALA A 145 4.56 -7.83 6.96
CA ALA A 145 3.29 -7.13 6.88
C ALA A 145 2.17 -8.05 6.40
N LYS A 146 0.95 -7.71 6.82
CA LYS A 146 -0.25 -8.41 6.38
C LYS A 146 -0.52 -8.13 4.90
N PRO A 147 -1.16 -9.04 4.16
CA PRO A 147 -1.48 -8.81 2.75
C PRO A 147 -2.28 -7.54 2.46
N ASN A 148 -3.17 -7.14 3.37
CA ASN A 148 -3.91 -5.90 3.24
C ASN A 148 -3.07 -4.61 3.47
N SER A 149 -1.76 -4.74 3.70
CA SER A 149 -0.84 -3.61 3.69
C SER A 149 -0.55 -3.09 2.29
N ILE A 150 -0.73 -3.92 1.25
CA ILE A 150 -0.61 -3.49 -0.15
C ILE A 150 -1.83 -2.60 -0.47
N LYS A 151 -1.57 -1.31 -0.67
CA LYS A 151 -2.58 -0.29 -0.96
C LYS A 151 -2.60 0.07 -2.43
N GLU A 152 -3.68 0.70 -2.86
CA GLU A 152 -3.87 1.17 -4.23
C GLU A 152 -2.64 1.94 -4.73
N ASN A 153 -2.11 1.56 -5.89
CA ASN A 153 -0.94 2.14 -6.55
C ASN A 153 0.38 2.02 -5.77
N ASP A 154 0.42 1.30 -4.64
CA ASP A 154 1.60 1.24 -3.79
C ASP A 154 2.77 0.56 -4.52
N PHE A 155 2.52 -0.57 -5.18
CA PHE A 155 3.56 -1.28 -5.92
C PHE A 155 4.04 -0.47 -7.13
N THR A 156 3.12 0.01 -7.98
CA THR A 156 3.48 0.83 -9.14
C THR A 156 4.24 2.10 -8.74
N ARG A 157 3.82 2.78 -7.67
CA ARG A 157 4.49 3.99 -7.16
C ARG A 157 5.92 3.70 -6.71
N LYS A 158 6.13 2.62 -5.95
CA LYS A 158 7.47 2.20 -5.48
C LYS A 158 8.39 1.86 -6.65
N VAL A 159 7.90 1.11 -7.65
CA VAL A 159 8.66 0.80 -8.88
C VAL A 159 9.00 2.04 -9.67
N ASN A 160 8.02 2.92 -9.91
CA ASN A 160 8.23 4.19 -10.62
C ASN A 160 9.24 5.08 -9.92
N TYR A 161 9.18 5.15 -8.59
CA TYR A 161 10.14 5.90 -7.81
C TYR A 161 11.56 5.37 -8.01
N ILE A 162 11.78 4.08 -7.79
CA ILE A 162 13.12 3.48 -7.88
C ILE A 162 13.69 3.65 -9.29
N ALA A 163 12.92 3.34 -10.33
CA ALA A 163 13.37 3.46 -11.71
C ALA A 163 13.69 4.91 -12.11
N SER A 164 12.80 5.87 -11.82
CA SER A 164 13.04 7.28 -12.15
C SER A 164 14.22 7.89 -11.38
N ARG A 165 14.40 7.52 -10.10
CA ARG A 165 15.52 7.96 -9.29
C ARG A 165 16.84 7.41 -9.78
N TYR A 166 16.88 6.15 -10.19
CA TYR A 166 18.06 5.55 -10.81
C TYR A 166 18.49 6.33 -12.05
N VAL A 167 17.56 6.61 -12.97
CA VAL A 167 17.83 7.37 -14.19
C VAL A 167 18.30 8.80 -13.90
N ALA A 168 17.68 9.47 -12.93
CA ALA A 168 18.07 10.83 -12.56
C ALA A 168 19.47 10.89 -11.93
N VAL A 169 19.81 9.94 -11.05
CA VAL A 169 21.16 9.85 -10.46
C VAL A 169 22.20 9.45 -11.52
N GLU A 170 21.86 8.52 -12.41
CA GLU A 170 22.72 8.16 -13.54
C GLU A 170 23.03 9.37 -14.42
N TYR A 171 22.00 10.17 -14.74
CA TYR A 171 22.14 11.41 -15.49
C TYR A 171 23.05 12.41 -14.80
N LYS A 172 22.84 12.63 -13.48
CA LYS A 172 23.70 13.51 -12.68
C LYS A 172 25.16 13.06 -12.73
N ILE A 173 25.44 11.80 -12.44
CA ILE A 173 26.80 11.23 -12.45
C ILE A 173 27.46 11.45 -13.82
N LYS A 174 26.75 11.15 -14.90
CA LYS A 174 27.28 11.31 -16.28
C LYS A 174 27.59 12.76 -16.64
N ASN A 175 26.88 13.72 -16.05
CA ASN A 175 27.08 15.15 -16.30
C ASN A 175 28.09 15.82 -15.37
N THR A 176 28.31 15.27 -14.17
CA THR A 176 29.16 15.92 -13.16
C THR A 176 30.52 15.26 -12.98
N THR A 177 30.71 14.02 -13.45
CA THR A 177 31.95 13.23 -13.30
C THR A 177 32.44 12.69 -14.63
N SER A 178 33.71 12.25 -14.71
CA SER A 178 34.28 11.62 -15.92
C SER A 178 35.38 10.61 -15.59
N GLY A 179 35.74 9.75 -16.55
CA GLY A 179 36.83 8.78 -16.39
C GLY A 179 36.57 7.72 -15.30
N ASP A 180 37.59 7.42 -14.51
CA ASP A 180 37.54 6.40 -13.46
C ASP A 180 36.53 6.74 -12.36
N GLU A 181 36.42 8.03 -11.99
CA GLU A 181 35.45 8.51 -11.00
C GLU A 181 34.01 8.24 -11.46
N GLN A 182 33.70 8.52 -12.73
CA GLN A 182 32.36 8.23 -13.27
C GLN A 182 32.05 6.73 -13.19
N THR A 183 33.03 5.88 -13.51
CA THR A 183 32.87 4.42 -13.47
C THR A 183 32.61 3.95 -12.03
N GLU A 184 33.35 4.48 -11.05
CA GLU A 184 33.15 4.15 -9.63
C GLU A 184 31.76 4.57 -9.13
N GLN A 185 31.33 5.80 -9.46
CA GLN A 185 30.03 6.32 -9.04
C GLN A 185 28.87 5.53 -9.69
N LEU A 186 28.99 5.14 -10.96
CA LEU A 186 27.99 4.30 -11.63
C LEU A 186 27.93 2.88 -11.03
N ASN A 187 29.07 2.30 -10.67
CA ASN A 187 29.09 1.00 -9.96
C ASN A 187 28.39 1.09 -8.61
N LYS A 188 28.62 2.18 -7.86
CA LYS A 188 27.96 2.41 -6.57
C LYS A 188 26.45 2.67 -6.73
N LEU A 189 26.03 3.36 -7.78
CA LEU A 189 24.61 3.50 -8.13
C LEU A 189 23.98 2.11 -8.32
N ASN A 190 24.61 1.25 -9.12
CA ASN A 190 24.11 -0.10 -9.37
C ASN A 190 24.00 -0.91 -8.07
N GLU A 191 24.98 -0.84 -7.17
CA GLU A 191 24.92 -1.53 -5.87
C GLU A 191 23.73 -1.07 -5.01
N VAL A 192 23.60 0.25 -4.79
CA VAL A 192 22.51 0.83 -3.99
C VAL A 192 21.14 0.47 -4.58
N TYR A 193 21.06 0.52 -5.91
CA TYR A 193 19.85 0.21 -6.65
C TYR A 193 19.45 -1.27 -6.56
N GLN A 194 20.37 -2.19 -6.84
CA GLN A 194 20.08 -3.62 -6.80
C GLN A 194 19.61 -4.05 -5.41
N ASN A 195 20.21 -3.50 -4.34
CA ASN A 195 19.73 -3.73 -2.98
C ASN A 195 18.28 -3.28 -2.79
N ALA A 196 17.92 -2.09 -3.28
CA ALA A 196 16.57 -1.55 -3.14
C ALA A 196 15.52 -2.33 -3.96
N VAL A 197 15.86 -2.74 -5.17
CA VAL A 197 14.98 -3.57 -6.01
C VAL A 197 14.76 -4.94 -5.38
N ASN A 198 15.81 -5.57 -4.85
CA ASN A 198 15.69 -6.83 -4.13
C ASN A 198 14.82 -6.69 -2.88
N GLU A 199 14.95 -5.60 -2.11
CA GLU A 199 14.06 -5.35 -0.95
C GLU A 199 12.58 -5.23 -1.35
N ILE A 200 12.26 -4.60 -2.49
CA ILE A 200 10.90 -4.60 -3.04
C ILE A 200 10.48 -6.03 -3.43
N ALA A 201 11.32 -6.72 -4.21
CA ALA A 201 10.99 -8.04 -4.75
C ALA A 201 10.77 -9.07 -3.64
N ASP A 202 11.67 -9.13 -2.67
CA ASP A 202 11.59 -10.02 -1.51
C ASP A 202 10.40 -9.69 -0.63
N GLY A 203 10.21 -8.42 -0.27
CA GLY A 203 9.11 -7.99 0.58
C GLY A 203 7.75 -8.29 -0.06
N TYR A 204 7.59 -7.97 -1.35
CA TYR A 204 6.37 -8.25 -2.10
C TYR A 204 6.11 -9.76 -2.23
N THR A 205 7.15 -10.53 -2.59
CA THR A 205 7.08 -11.99 -2.72
C THR A 205 6.78 -12.67 -1.39
N ASN A 206 7.25 -12.12 -0.26
CA ASN A 206 6.93 -12.62 1.06
C ASN A 206 5.49 -12.34 1.48
N ILE A 207 4.91 -11.22 1.08
CA ILE A 207 3.51 -10.92 1.36
C ILE A 207 2.58 -11.72 0.43
N VAL A 208 2.74 -11.54 -0.88
CA VAL A 208 1.83 -12.08 -1.91
C VAL A 208 2.11 -13.54 -2.19
N GLY A 209 3.37 -13.91 -2.35
CA GLY A 209 3.78 -15.29 -2.60
C GLY A 209 3.44 -16.22 -1.44
N SER A 210 3.67 -15.81 -0.19
CA SER A 210 3.25 -16.64 0.97
C SER A 210 1.73 -16.79 1.03
N PHE A 211 0.96 -15.75 0.66
CA PHE A 211 -0.50 -15.87 0.61
C PHE A 211 -0.95 -16.84 -0.48
N LEU A 212 -0.29 -16.85 -1.65
CA LEU A 212 -0.55 -17.82 -2.72
C LEU A 212 -0.26 -19.26 -2.26
N GLU A 213 0.87 -19.50 -1.60
CA GLU A 213 1.25 -20.81 -1.06
C GLU A 213 0.29 -21.29 0.03
N ASN A 214 -0.14 -20.40 0.93
CA ASN A 214 -1.17 -20.70 1.94
C ASN A 214 -2.55 -21.02 1.34
N ASN A 215 -2.74 -20.81 0.03
CA ASN A 215 -3.93 -21.18 -0.71
C ASN A 215 -3.61 -22.18 -1.85
N ASP A 216 -2.61 -23.04 -1.62
CA ASP A 216 -2.22 -24.19 -2.46
C ASP A 216 -1.73 -23.82 -3.87
N ILE A 217 -1.08 -22.66 -4.01
CA ILE A 217 -0.42 -22.26 -5.26
C ILE A 217 1.09 -22.17 -5.03
N GLU A 218 1.79 -23.23 -5.42
CA GLU A 218 3.23 -23.34 -5.32
C GLU A 218 3.96 -22.78 -6.56
N GLY A 219 5.22 -22.39 -6.38
CA GLY A 219 6.12 -22.00 -7.48
C GLY A 219 5.88 -20.59 -8.05
N GLU A 220 4.95 -19.82 -7.49
CA GLU A 220 4.68 -18.44 -7.95
C GLU A 220 5.64 -17.41 -7.35
N ARG A 221 6.30 -17.72 -6.23
CA ARG A 221 7.29 -16.83 -5.61
C ARG A 221 8.42 -16.44 -6.56
N GLU A 222 9.05 -17.43 -7.17
CA GLU A 222 10.19 -17.20 -8.08
C GLU A 222 9.78 -16.40 -9.31
N LYS A 223 8.59 -16.69 -9.86
CA LYS A 223 8.04 -15.99 -11.02
C LYS A 223 7.72 -14.53 -10.71
N ILE A 224 7.10 -14.27 -9.56
CA ILE A 224 6.82 -12.91 -9.09
C ILE A 224 8.12 -12.15 -8.90
N HIS A 225 9.08 -12.72 -8.18
CA HIS A 225 10.38 -12.11 -7.94
C HIS A 225 11.08 -11.75 -9.26
N HIS A 226 11.20 -12.70 -10.19
CA HIS A 226 11.81 -12.47 -11.49
C HIS A 226 11.09 -11.38 -12.30
N SER A 227 9.76 -11.39 -12.27
CA SER A 227 8.94 -10.40 -12.98
C SER A 227 9.13 -8.99 -12.41
N ILE A 228 9.29 -8.84 -11.08
CA ILE A 228 9.61 -7.55 -10.46
C ILE A 228 10.94 -7.03 -10.97
N LEU A 229 12.00 -7.84 -10.93
CA LEU A 229 13.33 -7.43 -11.38
C LEU A 229 13.30 -6.99 -12.86
N SER A 230 12.68 -7.80 -13.72
CA SER A 230 12.60 -7.53 -15.16
C SER A 230 11.74 -6.29 -15.48
N GLY A 231 10.60 -6.14 -14.81
CA GLY A 231 9.70 -5.02 -15.02
C GLY A 231 10.34 -3.70 -14.57
N VAL A 232 11.04 -3.72 -13.44
CA VAL A 232 11.79 -2.57 -12.93
C VAL A 232 12.91 -2.14 -13.89
N GLU A 233 13.69 -3.09 -14.43
CA GLU A 233 14.70 -2.79 -15.46
C GLU A 233 14.08 -2.21 -16.73
N SER A 234 12.95 -2.78 -17.18
CA SER A 234 12.22 -2.27 -18.34
C SER A 234 11.75 -0.83 -18.11
N LYS A 235 11.35 -0.49 -16.88
CA LYS A 235 10.95 0.87 -16.51
C LYS A 235 12.12 1.85 -16.45
N ILE A 236 13.33 1.39 -16.08
CA ILE A 236 14.55 2.21 -16.21
C ILE A 236 14.76 2.61 -17.67
N GLU A 237 14.70 1.66 -18.61
CA GLU A 237 14.90 1.92 -20.03
C GLU A 237 13.87 2.92 -20.59
N GLU A 238 12.62 2.80 -20.14
CA GLU A 238 11.57 3.76 -20.48
C GLU A 238 11.93 5.17 -19.98
N TYR A 239 12.31 5.31 -18.71
CA TYR A 239 12.70 6.61 -18.17
C TYR A 239 13.99 7.16 -18.79
N ARG A 240 14.97 6.34 -19.16
CA ARG A 240 16.18 6.75 -19.91
C ARG A 240 15.80 7.39 -21.24
N LYS A 241 14.84 6.77 -21.95
CA LYS A 241 14.30 7.32 -23.19
C LYS A 241 13.53 8.62 -22.94
N SER A 242 12.61 8.63 -21.97
CA SER A 242 11.81 9.81 -21.63
C SER A 242 12.66 11.00 -21.20
N LEU A 243 13.77 10.79 -20.49
CA LEU A 243 14.71 11.82 -20.08
C LEU A 243 15.25 12.61 -21.28
N THR A 244 15.63 11.93 -22.35
CA THR A 244 16.21 12.55 -23.55
C THR A 244 15.20 13.43 -24.28
N ASP A 245 13.91 13.13 -24.18
CA ASP A 245 12.83 13.82 -24.91
C ASP A 245 12.00 14.77 -24.04
N ASN A 246 12.29 14.86 -22.74
CA ASN A 246 11.47 15.59 -21.78
C ASN A 246 11.50 17.12 -22.02
N ALA A 247 10.37 17.68 -22.43
CA ALA A 247 10.25 19.10 -22.75
C ALA A 247 10.47 20.03 -21.53
N THR A 248 10.00 19.61 -20.34
CA THR A 248 10.17 20.37 -19.10
C THR A 248 11.64 20.49 -18.73
N LEU A 249 12.39 19.38 -18.81
CA LEU A 249 13.82 19.39 -18.52
C LEU A 249 14.61 20.17 -19.59
N LYS A 250 14.30 20.00 -20.88
CA LYS A 250 14.93 20.79 -21.96
C LYS A 250 14.69 22.29 -21.79
N ALA A 251 13.50 22.70 -21.32
CA ALA A 251 13.18 24.11 -21.12
C ALA A 251 14.02 24.78 -20.02
N LEU A 252 14.69 24.01 -19.14
CA LEU A 252 15.59 24.55 -18.13
C LEU A 252 16.97 24.90 -18.71
N GLU A 253 17.35 24.32 -19.85
CA GLU A 253 18.61 24.62 -20.50
C GLU A 253 18.70 26.10 -20.88
N GLY A 254 19.82 26.74 -20.53
CA GLY A 254 20.04 28.17 -20.80
C GLY A 254 19.24 29.13 -19.89
N THR A 255 18.46 28.60 -18.93
CA THR A 255 17.78 29.42 -17.93
C THR A 255 18.60 29.55 -16.65
N LYS A 256 18.20 30.46 -15.75
CA LYS A 256 18.78 30.58 -14.40
C LYS A 256 18.53 29.32 -13.55
N ASP A 257 17.50 28.55 -13.88
CA ASP A 257 17.10 27.36 -13.14
C ASP A 257 17.77 26.07 -13.66
N LYS A 258 18.79 26.19 -14.52
CA LYS A 258 19.57 25.06 -15.03
C LYS A 258 20.11 24.15 -13.92
N TRP A 259 20.36 24.68 -12.72
CA TRP A 259 20.80 23.91 -11.56
C TRP A 259 19.85 22.75 -11.17
N LEU A 260 18.55 22.85 -11.52
CA LEU A 260 17.57 21.79 -11.28
C LEU A 260 17.85 20.52 -12.10
N LEU A 261 18.62 20.61 -13.20
CA LEU A 261 19.05 19.44 -13.97
C LEU A 261 20.06 18.57 -13.21
N ASP A 262 20.74 19.16 -12.22
CA ASP A 262 21.68 18.44 -11.35
C ASP A 262 20.99 17.91 -10.07
N ASP A 263 19.74 18.33 -9.78
CA ASP A 263 18.95 17.83 -8.65
C ASP A 263 18.22 16.54 -9.05
N ASP A 264 18.76 15.40 -8.63
CA ASP A 264 18.26 14.07 -8.99
C ASP A 264 16.82 13.81 -8.51
N ALA A 265 16.37 14.47 -7.45
CA ALA A 265 14.99 14.35 -6.95
C ALA A 265 13.99 15.06 -7.86
N TYR A 266 14.35 16.26 -8.29
CA TYR A 266 13.57 17.04 -9.23
C TYR A 266 13.50 16.39 -10.61
N VAL A 267 14.64 15.94 -11.15
CA VAL A 267 14.64 15.24 -12.45
C VAL A 267 13.77 13.98 -12.38
N ALA A 268 13.89 13.19 -11.31
CA ALA A 268 13.08 11.99 -11.13
C ALA A 268 11.58 12.29 -10.99
N SER A 269 11.19 13.38 -10.31
CA SER A 269 9.78 13.74 -10.18
C SER A 269 9.18 14.18 -11.52
N VAL A 270 9.90 15.00 -12.29
CA VAL A 270 9.48 15.42 -13.63
C VAL A 270 9.31 14.21 -14.56
N LEU A 271 10.21 13.22 -14.48
CA LEU A 271 10.07 11.97 -15.23
C LEU A 271 8.77 11.23 -14.89
N ARG A 272 8.46 11.09 -13.59
CA ARG A 272 7.21 10.43 -13.14
C ARG A 272 5.95 11.19 -13.54
N GLU A 273 5.99 12.53 -13.52
CA GLU A 273 4.87 13.37 -13.97
C GLU A 273 4.58 13.18 -15.46
N THR A 274 5.62 13.08 -16.29
CA THR A 274 5.44 12.88 -17.74
C THR A 274 4.92 11.50 -18.13
N ASP A 275 5.16 10.47 -17.30
CA ASP A 275 4.65 9.10 -17.50
C ASP A 275 3.24 8.88 -16.96
N ALA A 276 2.67 9.84 -16.23
CA ALA A 276 1.33 9.75 -15.63
C ALA A 276 0.17 9.38 -16.59
N PRO A 277 0.18 9.72 -17.91
CA PRO A 277 -0.91 9.34 -18.82
C PRO A 277 -0.73 7.99 -19.54
N ALA A 278 0.43 7.32 -19.46
CA ALA A 278 0.74 6.15 -20.31
C ALA A 278 0.34 4.78 -19.72
N LEU A 279 -0.30 4.75 -18.54
CA LEU A 279 -0.73 3.52 -17.86
C LEU A 279 -1.75 2.67 -18.64
N GLN A 280 -2.26 3.14 -19.78
CA GLN A 280 -3.41 2.50 -20.44
C GLN A 280 -3.09 1.57 -21.61
N GLN A 281 -1.95 1.64 -22.29
CA GLN A 281 -1.77 0.83 -23.53
C GLN A 281 -0.32 0.50 -23.90
N GLN A 282 0.57 0.21 -22.94
CA GLN A 282 1.83 -0.42 -23.32
C GLN A 282 1.60 -1.91 -23.56
N GLN A 283 1.54 -2.26 -24.85
CA GLN A 283 1.70 -3.64 -25.31
C GLN A 283 3.02 -4.19 -24.78
N TYR A 284 2.85 -5.09 -23.83
CA TYR A 284 3.83 -5.97 -23.21
C TYR A 284 4.99 -6.36 -24.14
N THR A 285 6.14 -5.73 -23.91
CA THR A 285 7.44 -6.34 -24.22
C THR A 285 8.26 -6.36 -22.94
N GLU A 286 7.70 -6.93 -21.87
CA GLU A 286 8.52 -7.35 -20.73
C GLU A 286 9.20 -8.66 -21.14
N ASN A 287 10.53 -8.64 -21.21
CA ASN A 287 11.38 -9.73 -21.69
C ASN A 287 11.07 -11.05 -20.95
N ASN A 288 10.37 -11.99 -21.59
CA ASN A 288 10.19 -13.37 -21.12
C ASN A 288 9.70 -13.54 -19.66
N ALA A 289 9.17 -12.50 -19.00
CA ALA A 289 8.68 -12.56 -17.64
C ALA A 289 7.28 -13.17 -17.57
N ASP A 290 6.98 -13.88 -16.48
CA ASP A 290 5.69 -14.54 -16.28
C ASP A 290 4.55 -13.55 -16.02
N TYR A 291 4.87 -12.42 -15.36
CA TYR A 291 3.96 -11.35 -15.00
C TYR A 291 4.49 -10.00 -15.45
N THR A 292 3.57 -9.08 -15.63
CA THR A 292 3.86 -7.68 -15.97
C THR A 292 3.75 -6.81 -14.72
N LEU A 293 4.31 -5.61 -14.71
CA LEU A 293 4.14 -4.71 -13.56
C LEU A 293 2.67 -4.40 -13.25
N HIS A 294 1.84 -4.31 -14.30
CA HIS A 294 0.38 -4.17 -14.17
C HIS A 294 -0.25 -5.41 -13.53
N ASP A 295 0.15 -6.62 -13.95
CA ASP A 295 -0.35 -7.85 -13.33
C ASP A 295 0.01 -7.91 -11.85
N LEU A 296 1.23 -7.52 -11.50
CA LEU A 296 1.71 -7.55 -10.12
C LEU A 296 0.93 -6.57 -9.24
N GLU A 297 0.74 -5.31 -9.65
CA GLU A 297 -0.12 -4.37 -8.90
C GLU A 297 -1.52 -4.97 -8.66
N ASN A 298 -2.15 -5.53 -9.70
CA ASN A 298 -3.48 -6.14 -9.57
C ASN A 298 -3.47 -7.39 -8.68
N LEU A 299 -2.41 -8.20 -8.71
CA LEU A 299 -2.27 -9.39 -7.86
C LEU A 299 -2.20 -9.01 -6.39
N GLY A 300 -1.45 -7.96 -6.07
CA GLY A 300 -1.32 -7.44 -4.72
C GLY A 300 -2.66 -6.96 -4.17
N GLN A 301 -3.43 -6.19 -4.95
CA GLN A 301 -4.77 -5.76 -4.55
C GLN A 301 -5.77 -6.92 -4.43
N TYR A 302 -5.68 -7.91 -5.32
CA TYR A 302 -6.54 -9.08 -5.30
C TYR A 302 -6.31 -9.89 -4.01
N VAL A 303 -5.05 -10.17 -3.69
CA VAL A 303 -4.62 -10.85 -2.46
C VAL A 303 -5.00 -10.04 -1.20
N SER A 304 -4.79 -8.73 -1.21
CA SER A 304 -5.24 -7.81 -0.16
C SER A 304 -6.75 -7.92 0.09
N SER A 305 -7.54 -7.97 -0.99
CA SER A 305 -9.00 -8.11 -0.92
C SER A 305 -9.46 -9.46 -0.37
N LEU A 306 -8.79 -10.57 -0.75
CA LEU A 306 -9.08 -11.90 -0.20
C LEU A 306 -8.72 -11.98 1.28
N TYR A 307 -7.60 -11.39 1.69
CA TYR A 307 -7.21 -11.31 3.08
C TYR A 307 -8.21 -10.50 3.91
N ASP A 308 -8.68 -9.35 3.41
CA ASP A 308 -9.72 -8.57 4.07
C ASP A 308 -11.04 -9.36 4.15
N MET A 309 -11.41 -10.08 3.10
CA MET A 309 -12.58 -10.97 3.12
C MET A 309 -12.44 -12.00 4.24
N GLU A 310 -11.31 -12.70 4.31
CA GLU A 310 -10.96 -13.68 5.36
C GLU A 310 -11.11 -13.10 6.77
N ASN A 311 -10.53 -11.93 7.03
CA ASN A 311 -10.55 -11.32 8.37
C ASN A 311 -11.93 -10.79 8.78
N ASN A 312 -12.84 -10.58 7.83
CA ASN A 312 -14.22 -10.21 8.13
C ASN A 312 -15.12 -11.43 8.36
N PHE A 313 -14.63 -12.66 8.14
CA PHE A 313 -15.43 -13.85 8.46
C PHE A 313 -15.60 -14.06 9.95
N SER A 314 -16.81 -14.44 10.32
CA SER A 314 -17.16 -14.75 11.71
C SER A 314 -17.98 -16.03 11.75
N VAL A 315 -17.43 -17.05 12.41
CA VAL A 315 -18.13 -18.33 12.70
C VAL A 315 -19.35 -18.14 13.61
N PHE A 316 -19.55 -16.93 14.15
CA PHE A 316 -20.69 -16.56 14.98
C PHE A 316 -21.78 -15.79 14.23
N GLN A 317 -21.50 -15.21 13.07
CA GLN A 317 -22.43 -14.26 12.42
C GLN A 317 -22.68 -14.55 10.94
N MET A 318 -21.86 -15.40 10.31
CA MET A 318 -21.98 -15.72 8.89
C MET A 318 -22.49 -17.13 8.72
N ASP A 319 -23.77 -17.26 8.39
CA ASP A 319 -24.38 -18.52 7.99
C ASP A 319 -23.95 -18.95 6.58
N GLU A 320 -24.17 -20.22 6.28
CA GLU A 320 -23.80 -20.87 5.03
C GLU A 320 -24.37 -20.18 3.79
N SER A 321 -25.61 -19.67 3.86
CA SER A 321 -26.22 -18.99 2.72
C SER A 321 -25.52 -17.67 2.43
N ARG A 322 -25.08 -16.95 3.48
CA ARG A 322 -24.33 -15.70 3.32
C ARG A 322 -22.95 -15.96 2.70
N ILE A 323 -22.25 -17.01 3.16
CA ILE A 323 -20.96 -17.43 2.58
C ILE A 323 -21.13 -17.73 1.08
N GLY A 324 -22.21 -18.43 0.70
CA GLY A 324 -22.52 -18.72 -0.71
C GLY A 324 -22.70 -17.47 -1.58
N ILE A 325 -23.38 -16.44 -1.07
CA ILE A 325 -23.53 -15.14 -1.76
C ILE A 325 -22.19 -14.41 -1.89
N ASP A 326 -21.39 -14.38 -0.82
CA ASP A 326 -20.07 -13.73 -0.84
C ASP A 326 -19.12 -14.43 -1.83
N PHE A 327 -19.16 -15.77 -1.91
CA PHE A 327 -18.41 -16.53 -2.91
C PHE A 327 -18.90 -16.28 -4.34
N ALA A 328 -20.21 -16.14 -4.56
CA ALA A 328 -20.73 -15.81 -5.88
C ALA A 328 -20.28 -14.40 -6.30
N MET A 329 -20.32 -13.43 -5.38
CA MET A 329 -19.82 -12.08 -5.62
C MET A 329 -18.33 -12.07 -5.95
N LEU A 330 -17.52 -12.83 -5.21
CA LEU A 330 -16.09 -12.99 -5.50
C LEU A 330 -15.90 -13.52 -6.92
N THR A 331 -16.55 -14.63 -7.27
CA THR A 331 -16.40 -15.26 -8.59
C THR A 331 -16.87 -14.37 -9.73
N MET A 332 -17.96 -13.61 -9.57
CA MET A 332 -18.40 -12.65 -10.59
C MET A 332 -17.39 -11.51 -10.79
N LYS A 333 -16.78 -11.00 -9.70
CA LYS A 333 -15.73 -9.98 -9.81
C LYS A 333 -14.47 -10.53 -10.47
N THR A 334 -14.06 -11.75 -10.11
CA THR A 334 -12.91 -12.42 -10.74
C THR A 334 -13.15 -12.64 -12.22
N ASP A 335 -14.34 -13.08 -12.63
CA ASP A 335 -14.72 -13.23 -14.04
C ASP A 335 -14.62 -11.89 -14.80
N VAL A 336 -15.12 -10.80 -14.22
CA VAL A 336 -14.99 -9.47 -14.83
C VAL A 336 -13.54 -9.00 -14.90
N LEU A 337 -12.74 -9.23 -13.86
CA LEU A 337 -11.31 -8.89 -13.84
C LEU A 337 -10.56 -9.64 -14.95
N GLN A 338 -10.82 -10.94 -15.14
CA GLN A 338 -10.23 -11.75 -16.21
C GLN A 338 -10.60 -11.26 -17.61
N ASN A 339 -11.83 -10.79 -17.80
CA ASN A 339 -12.34 -10.42 -19.12
C ASN A 339 -12.18 -8.93 -19.47
N LYS A 340 -12.08 -8.05 -18.47
CA LYS A 340 -12.11 -6.58 -18.67
C LYS A 340 -11.02 -5.81 -17.94
N GLY A 341 -10.24 -6.45 -17.05
CA GLY A 341 -9.24 -5.75 -16.23
C GLY A 341 -7.88 -5.53 -16.88
N GLY A 342 -7.71 -5.89 -18.16
CA GLY A 342 -6.46 -5.68 -18.89
C GLY A 342 -5.27 -6.45 -18.30
N ILE A 343 -5.52 -7.59 -17.63
CA ILE A 343 -4.47 -8.45 -17.07
C ILE A 343 -3.99 -9.48 -18.11
N SER A 344 -2.77 -9.98 -17.94
CA SER A 344 -2.20 -11.02 -18.80
C SER A 344 -2.90 -12.37 -18.64
N LYS A 345 -2.69 -13.27 -19.61
CA LYS A 345 -3.23 -14.64 -19.55
C LYS A 345 -2.68 -15.45 -18.37
N ASN A 346 -1.42 -15.23 -18.00
CA ASN A 346 -0.82 -15.90 -16.85
C ASN A 346 -1.47 -15.40 -15.57
N MET A 347 -1.60 -14.08 -15.42
CA MET A 347 -2.31 -13.47 -14.30
C MET A 347 -3.75 -13.95 -14.19
N ALA A 348 -4.49 -14.01 -15.30
CA ALA A 348 -5.86 -14.52 -15.32
C ALA A 348 -5.96 -15.97 -14.80
N LYS A 349 -5.01 -16.85 -15.14
CA LYS A 349 -4.96 -18.22 -14.63
C LYS A 349 -4.63 -18.25 -13.14
N THR A 350 -3.70 -17.42 -12.68
CA THR A 350 -3.28 -17.36 -11.28
C THR A 350 -4.39 -16.87 -10.37
N ILE A 351 -5.11 -15.80 -10.76
CA ILE A 351 -6.25 -15.31 -9.96
C ILE A 351 -7.44 -16.29 -9.94
N GLN A 352 -7.59 -17.11 -10.98
CA GLN A 352 -8.59 -18.18 -10.97
C GLN A 352 -8.21 -19.26 -9.96
N LYS A 353 -6.98 -19.76 -10.03
CA LYS A 353 -6.49 -20.79 -9.10
C LYS A 353 -6.57 -20.32 -7.65
N ILE A 354 -6.15 -19.08 -7.37
CA ILE A 354 -6.14 -18.58 -5.99
C ILE A 354 -7.57 -18.39 -5.48
N MET A 355 -8.51 -17.97 -6.33
CA MET A 355 -9.91 -17.88 -5.95
C MET A 355 -10.47 -19.26 -5.57
N GLU A 356 -10.17 -20.29 -6.35
CA GLU A 356 -10.63 -21.66 -6.11
C GLU A 356 -10.03 -22.21 -4.80
N GLY A 357 -8.70 -22.12 -4.64
CA GLY A 357 -7.99 -22.54 -3.42
C GLY A 357 -8.43 -21.74 -2.19
N PHE A 358 -8.63 -20.43 -2.32
CA PHE A 358 -9.09 -19.57 -1.24
C PHE A 358 -10.45 -19.98 -0.70
N LYS A 359 -11.43 -20.26 -1.57
CA LYS A 359 -12.77 -20.67 -1.13
C LYS A 359 -12.70 -21.93 -0.28
N GLU A 360 -12.02 -22.97 -0.74
CA GLU A 360 -11.89 -24.22 0.02
C GLU A 360 -11.11 -24.04 1.32
N ASN A 361 -9.99 -23.33 1.27
CA ASN A 361 -9.13 -23.16 2.44
C ASN A 361 -9.78 -22.26 3.51
N LEU A 362 -10.55 -21.27 3.12
CA LEU A 362 -11.37 -20.50 4.05
C LEU A 362 -12.40 -21.39 4.75
N LEU A 363 -13.14 -22.23 4.01
CA LEU A 363 -14.11 -23.15 4.61
C LEU A 363 -13.42 -24.12 5.58
N ASN A 364 -12.25 -24.66 5.22
CA ASN A 364 -11.44 -25.50 6.09
C ASN A 364 -11.03 -24.78 7.39
N ARG A 365 -10.58 -23.52 7.30
CA ARG A 365 -10.24 -22.69 8.46
C ARG A 365 -11.47 -22.42 9.35
N MET A 366 -12.63 -22.16 8.75
CA MET A 366 -13.88 -21.98 9.50
C MET A 366 -14.33 -23.26 10.20
N ASP A 367 -14.27 -24.42 9.53
CA ASP A 367 -14.59 -25.71 10.14
C ASP A 367 -13.66 -26.05 11.31
N LYS A 368 -12.36 -25.72 11.18
CA LYS A 368 -11.38 -25.85 12.27
C LYS A 368 -11.76 -24.97 13.47
N GLN A 369 -12.04 -23.67 13.26
CA GLN A 369 -12.45 -22.77 14.34
C GLN A 369 -13.75 -23.24 15.02
N LEU A 370 -14.73 -23.70 14.25
CA LEU A 370 -15.97 -24.28 14.78
C LEU A 370 -15.67 -25.53 15.61
N SER A 371 -14.73 -26.38 15.18
CA SER A 371 -14.33 -27.57 15.93
C SER A 371 -13.66 -27.24 17.25
N GLU A 372 -12.77 -26.25 17.27
CA GLU A 372 -12.13 -25.75 18.49
C GLU A 372 -13.18 -25.22 19.48
N LYS A 373 -14.15 -24.44 19.00
CA LYS A 373 -15.25 -23.91 19.83
C LYS A 373 -16.19 -25.00 20.36
N ARG A 374 -16.46 -26.05 19.59
CA ARG A 374 -17.21 -27.22 20.06
C ARG A 374 -16.48 -27.96 21.19
N TYR A 375 -15.16 -28.06 21.09
CA TYR A 375 -14.34 -28.71 22.12
C TYR A 375 -14.30 -27.90 23.42
N GLU A 376 -14.25 -26.56 23.32
CA GLU A 376 -14.36 -25.66 24.49
C GLU A 376 -15.75 -25.72 25.16
N GLY A 377 -16.81 -25.97 24.37
CA GLY A 377 -18.20 -26.02 24.81
C GLY A 377 -18.60 -27.35 25.45
N ASN A 378 -18.60 -27.42 26.78
CA ASN A 378 -18.93 -28.65 27.53
C ASN A 378 -20.44 -28.96 27.69
N VAL A 379 -21.33 -28.18 27.07
CA VAL A 379 -22.79 -28.36 27.15
C VAL A 379 -23.40 -28.58 25.77
N ALA A 380 -24.45 -29.40 25.68
CA ALA A 380 -25.08 -29.80 24.42
C ALA A 380 -25.50 -28.61 23.54
N ASP A 381 -26.03 -27.54 24.15
CA ASP A 381 -26.42 -26.32 23.43
C ASP A 381 -25.23 -25.60 22.78
N ALA A 382 -24.06 -25.61 23.43
CA ALA A 382 -22.84 -25.03 22.87
C ALA A 382 -22.31 -25.89 21.72
N GLN A 383 -22.38 -27.23 21.83
CA GLN A 383 -21.99 -28.14 20.77
C GLN A 383 -22.85 -27.98 19.52
N MET A 384 -24.17 -27.85 19.70
CA MET A 384 -25.12 -27.58 18.61
C MET A 384 -24.91 -26.18 18.03
N GLY A 385 -24.67 -25.17 18.87
CA GLY A 385 -24.43 -23.80 18.45
C GLY A 385 -23.20 -23.62 17.55
N PHE A 386 -22.19 -24.46 17.71
CA PHE A 386 -20.95 -24.47 16.91
C PHE A 386 -20.87 -25.66 15.93
N ALA A 387 -21.99 -26.25 15.50
CA ALA A 387 -21.97 -27.34 14.52
C ALA A 387 -21.16 -27.00 13.26
N ALA A 388 -20.57 -28.02 12.62
CA ALA A 388 -19.77 -27.86 11.39
C ALA A 388 -20.54 -27.16 10.27
N LEU A 389 -19.82 -26.61 9.29
CA LEU A 389 -20.46 -25.96 8.14
C LEU A 389 -21.22 -26.97 7.28
N ASN A 390 -22.44 -26.61 6.89
CA ASN A 390 -23.15 -27.33 5.84
C ASN A 390 -22.72 -26.83 4.45
N ARG A 391 -21.61 -27.36 3.94
CA ARG A 391 -21.04 -26.95 2.64
C ARG A 391 -22.04 -27.09 1.48
N ASN A 392 -22.98 -28.04 1.53
CA ASN A 392 -24.00 -28.18 0.50
C ASN A 392 -24.89 -26.93 0.40
N ILE A 393 -25.22 -26.29 1.53
CA ILE A 393 -26.00 -25.04 1.50
C ILE A 393 -25.18 -23.92 0.86
N ILE A 394 -23.91 -23.79 1.24
CA ILE A 394 -22.98 -22.80 0.67
C ILE A 394 -22.96 -22.92 -0.86
N TRP A 395 -22.70 -24.13 -1.36
CA TRP A 395 -22.58 -24.39 -2.78
C TRP A 395 -23.91 -24.29 -3.52
N ASN A 396 -25.02 -24.73 -2.93
CA ASN A 396 -26.34 -24.56 -3.55
C ASN A 396 -26.72 -23.08 -3.75
N VAL A 397 -26.42 -22.22 -2.77
CA VAL A 397 -26.70 -20.78 -2.88
C VAL A 397 -25.75 -20.13 -3.90
N TYR A 398 -24.47 -20.46 -3.83
CA TYR A 398 -23.47 -20.06 -4.82
C TYR A 398 -23.89 -20.43 -6.25
N ASP A 399 -24.24 -21.69 -6.48
CA ASP A 399 -24.62 -22.21 -7.80
C ASP A 399 -25.88 -21.53 -8.33
N LYS A 400 -26.87 -21.23 -7.46
CA LYS A 400 -28.06 -20.50 -7.87
C LYS A 400 -27.74 -19.10 -8.37
N ALA A 401 -26.88 -18.37 -7.67
CA ALA A 401 -26.42 -17.06 -8.12
C ALA A 401 -25.62 -17.17 -9.44
N MET A 402 -24.67 -18.10 -9.51
CA MET A 402 -23.80 -18.27 -10.67
C MET A 402 -24.53 -18.75 -11.91
N GLN A 403 -25.52 -19.65 -11.79
CA GLN A 403 -26.39 -20.06 -12.91
C GLN A 403 -27.13 -18.86 -13.50
N GLN A 404 -27.66 -17.98 -12.63
CA GLN A 404 -28.33 -16.77 -13.09
C GLN A 404 -27.35 -15.77 -13.72
N TYR A 405 -26.14 -15.63 -13.18
CA TYR A 405 -25.08 -14.82 -13.78
C TYR A 405 -24.70 -15.33 -15.17
N GLN A 406 -24.42 -16.62 -15.33
CA GLN A 406 -24.09 -17.24 -16.62
C GLN A 406 -25.21 -17.09 -17.65
N LYS A 407 -26.48 -17.16 -17.21
CA LYS A 407 -27.64 -17.01 -18.09
C LYS A 407 -27.86 -15.57 -18.55
N SER A 408 -27.62 -14.59 -17.69
CA SER A 408 -28.05 -13.19 -17.91
C SER A 408 -26.91 -12.20 -18.13
N GLY A 409 -25.69 -12.52 -17.70
CA GLY A 409 -24.58 -11.57 -17.56
C GLY A 409 -24.84 -10.47 -16.52
N ASN A 410 -25.93 -10.55 -15.75
CA ASN A 410 -26.39 -9.46 -14.88
C ASN A 410 -26.19 -9.81 -13.41
N VAL A 411 -25.26 -9.12 -12.76
CA VAL A 411 -24.92 -9.32 -11.35
C VAL A 411 -26.06 -8.99 -10.40
N ILE A 412 -26.87 -7.97 -10.69
CA ILE A 412 -28.02 -7.61 -9.86
C ILE A 412 -29.02 -8.78 -9.83
N GLN A 413 -29.32 -9.35 -10.99
CA GLN A 413 -30.21 -10.50 -11.10
C GLN A 413 -29.62 -11.73 -10.40
N ALA A 414 -28.33 -12.00 -10.61
CA ALA A 414 -27.61 -13.11 -9.97
C ALA A 414 -27.66 -13.03 -8.44
N LEU A 415 -27.30 -11.88 -7.87
CA LEU A 415 -27.35 -11.65 -6.43
C LEU A 415 -28.77 -11.71 -5.89
N THR A 416 -29.74 -11.15 -6.60
CA THR A 416 -31.15 -11.14 -6.18
C THR A 416 -31.70 -12.56 -6.09
N GLU A 417 -31.51 -13.38 -7.12
CA GLU A 417 -32.02 -14.75 -7.14
C GLU A 417 -31.29 -15.65 -6.15
N GLY A 418 -29.96 -15.54 -6.06
CA GLY A 418 -29.18 -16.22 -5.04
C GLY A 418 -29.65 -15.87 -3.63
N ALA A 419 -29.86 -14.58 -3.34
CA ALA A 419 -30.24 -14.12 -2.01
C ALA A 419 -31.69 -14.47 -1.64
N LYS A 420 -32.63 -14.48 -2.60
CA LYS A 420 -33.99 -15.00 -2.35
C LYS A 420 -33.94 -16.46 -1.92
N TYR A 421 -33.18 -17.28 -2.64
CA TYR A 421 -33.00 -18.70 -2.32
C TYR A 421 -32.30 -18.89 -0.97
N GLY A 422 -31.19 -18.18 -0.73
CA GLY A 422 -30.43 -18.23 0.52
C GLY A 422 -31.23 -17.76 1.73
N SER A 423 -32.00 -16.67 1.60
CA SER A 423 -32.83 -16.14 2.69
C SER A 423 -33.91 -17.14 3.14
N GLN A 424 -34.53 -17.86 2.20
CA GLN A 424 -35.51 -18.91 2.52
C GLN A 424 -34.88 -20.04 3.34
N ILE A 425 -33.68 -20.49 2.95
CA ILE A 425 -32.94 -21.52 3.68
C ILE A 425 -32.54 -20.99 5.07
N ALA A 426 -31.94 -19.80 5.14
CA ALA A 426 -31.50 -19.22 6.39
C ALA A 426 -32.65 -19.07 7.40
N LYS A 427 -33.80 -18.53 6.98
CA LYS A 427 -34.99 -18.36 7.84
C LYS A 427 -35.49 -19.67 8.43
N SER A 428 -35.42 -20.77 7.66
CA SER A 428 -35.80 -22.11 8.15
C SER A 428 -34.91 -22.61 9.31
N GLN A 429 -33.74 -22.00 9.51
CA GLN A 429 -32.74 -22.39 10.51
C GLN A 429 -32.69 -21.47 11.73
N TYR A 430 -33.52 -20.41 11.85
CA TYR A 430 -33.40 -19.47 12.96
C TYR A 430 -33.84 -20.04 14.31
N THR A 431 -34.90 -20.83 14.35
CA THR A 431 -35.46 -21.28 15.64
C THR A 431 -34.64 -22.40 16.27
N ASN A 432 -34.13 -23.34 15.46
CA ASN A 432 -33.42 -24.55 15.90
C ASN A 432 -32.00 -24.67 15.29
N GLY A 433 -31.42 -23.58 14.78
CA GLY A 433 -30.11 -23.61 14.15
C GLY A 433 -28.94 -23.22 15.05
N THR A 434 -27.77 -23.19 14.43
CA THR A 434 -26.49 -22.80 15.01
C THR A 434 -26.47 -21.32 15.42
N TYR A 435 -25.49 -20.91 16.23
CA TYR A 435 -25.37 -19.50 16.63
C TYR A 435 -25.24 -18.55 15.42
N ARG A 436 -24.49 -18.97 14.39
CA ARG A 436 -24.34 -18.19 13.15
C ARG A 436 -25.67 -17.96 12.42
N CYS A 437 -26.55 -18.95 12.34
CA CYS A 437 -27.84 -18.80 11.67
C CYS A 437 -28.76 -17.85 12.46
N LYS A 438 -28.75 -17.95 13.80
CA LYS A 438 -29.53 -17.04 14.67
C LYS A 438 -29.04 -15.60 14.54
N ASN A 439 -27.73 -15.41 14.61
CA ASN A 439 -27.12 -14.09 14.59
C ASN A 439 -27.15 -13.43 13.21
N SER A 440 -27.34 -14.21 12.13
CA SER A 440 -27.48 -13.68 10.78
C SER A 440 -28.90 -13.25 10.41
N ALA A 441 -29.89 -13.42 11.29
CA ALA A 441 -31.28 -13.04 11.01
C ALA A 441 -31.41 -11.57 10.55
N SER A 442 -30.76 -10.65 11.27
CA SER A 442 -30.78 -9.22 10.93
C SER A 442 -30.16 -8.90 9.56
N TYR A 443 -29.16 -9.67 9.12
CA TYR A 443 -28.54 -9.54 7.80
C TYR A 443 -29.56 -9.86 6.69
N TRP A 444 -30.36 -10.92 6.89
CA TRP A 444 -31.35 -11.37 5.92
C TRP A 444 -32.62 -10.53 5.94
N ASP A 445 -33.07 -10.08 7.12
CA ASP A 445 -34.21 -9.16 7.25
C ASP A 445 -33.90 -7.82 6.59
N SER A 446 -32.63 -7.38 6.65
CA SER A 446 -32.17 -6.13 6.01
C SER A 446 -31.74 -6.31 4.55
N PHE A 447 -31.90 -7.50 3.96
CA PHE A 447 -31.27 -7.78 2.66
C PHE A 447 -31.93 -7.00 1.52
N PHE A 448 -33.24 -7.14 1.40
CA PHE A 448 -34.05 -6.45 0.39
C PHE A 448 -34.75 -5.21 0.92
N GLU A 449 -35.01 -5.16 2.22
CA GLU A 449 -35.75 -4.09 2.89
C GLU A 449 -34.92 -3.49 4.02
N LYS A 450 -35.28 -2.30 4.50
CA LYS A 450 -34.59 -1.67 5.62
C LYS A 450 -35.14 -2.24 6.92
N ASN A 451 -34.26 -2.66 7.82
CA ASN A 451 -34.69 -3.05 9.15
C ASN A 451 -34.96 -1.80 10.01
N THR A 452 -36.24 -1.44 10.12
CA THR A 452 -36.72 -0.27 10.88
C THR A 452 -36.96 -0.55 12.36
N GLU A 453 -36.85 -1.81 12.80
CA GLU A 453 -37.20 -2.24 14.16
C GLU A 453 -36.02 -2.18 15.15
N ASN A 454 -34.79 -1.99 14.65
CA ASN A 454 -33.60 -1.95 15.49
C ASN A 454 -33.30 -0.52 15.95
N ALA A 455 -33.39 -0.22 17.25
CA ALA A 455 -33.15 1.13 17.81
C ALA A 455 -31.70 1.65 17.61
N ASN A 456 -30.76 0.80 17.20
CA ASN A 456 -29.39 1.18 16.80
C ASN A 456 -29.23 1.41 15.28
N ALA A 457 -30.31 1.28 14.49
CA ALA A 457 -30.32 1.46 13.02
C ALA A 457 -30.11 2.92 12.57
N TYR A 458 -29.99 3.88 13.50
CA TYR A 458 -29.84 5.31 13.19
C TYR A 458 -28.55 5.72 12.45
N LYS A 459 -27.65 4.79 12.11
CA LYS A 459 -26.36 5.12 11.46
C LYS A 459 -26.14 4.55 10.05
N ASP A 460 -26.87 3.53 9.63
CA ASP A 460 -26.70 2.91 8.30
C ASP A 460 -28.07 2.57 7.70
N ASN A 461 -28.50 3.37 6.72
CA ASN A 461 -29.83 3.31 6.12
C ASN A 461 -29.86 2.47 4.83
N ASP A 462 -28.78 1.75 4.52
CA ASP A 462 -28.63 1.00 3.27
C ASP A 462 -29.03 -0.47 3.46
N THR A 463 -29.80 -1.03 2.53
CA THR A 463 -30.07 -2.48 2.50
C THR A 463 -28.80 -3.25 2.17
N THR A 464 -28.73 -4.53 2.56
CA THR A 464 -27.55 -5.35 2.23
C THR A 464 -27.33 -5.43 0.72
N LEU A 465 -28.41 -5.52 -0.07
CA LEU A 465 -28.31 -5.49 -1.53
C LEU A 465 -27.67 -4.18 -2.02
N GLN A 466 -28.08 -3.02 -1.49
CA GLN A 466 -27.48 -1.72 -1.86
C GLN A 466 -25.97 -1.68 -1.59
N LYS A 467 -25.51 -2.28 -0.50
CA LYS A 467 -24.08 -2.39 -0.17
C LYS A 467 -23.32 -3.25 -1.17
N TYR A 468 -23.86 -4.41 -1.57
CA TYR A 468 -23.26 -5.22 -2.64
C TYR A 468 -23.20 -4.46 -3.96
N LEU A 469 -24.26 -3.75 -4.34
CA LEU A 469 -24.29 -2.99 -5.59
C LEU A 469 -23.29 -1.82 -5.59
N ALA A 470 -23.16 -1.12 -4.47
CA ALA A 470 -22.15 -0.08 -4.32
C ALA A 470 -20.73 -0.66 -4.43
N GLY A 471 -20.45 -1.78 -3.74
CA GLY A 471 -19.17 -2.47 -3.83
C GLY A 471 -18.87 -3.04 -5.23
N TRP A 472 -19.89 -3.52 -5.95
CA TRP A 472 -19.76 -3.91 -7.36
C TRP A 472 -19.37 -2.72 -8.23
N LYS A 473 -20.10 -1.61 -8.08
CA LYS A 473 -19.87 -0.43 -8.92
C LYS A 473 -18.50 0.19 -8.66
N ASP A 474 -18.08 0.21 -7.40
CA ASP A 474 -16.75 0.68 -6.99
C ASP A 474 -15.65 -0.17 -7.64
N PHE A 475 -15.81 -1.50 -7.65
CA PHE A 475 -14.94 -2.42 -8.38
C PHE A 475 -14.94 -2.16 -9.91
N GLU A 476 -16.09 -2.00 -10.56
CA GLU A 476 -16.11 -1.69 -12.00
C GLU A 476 -15.35 -0.41 -12.34
N ASN A 477 -15.46 0.61 -11.49
CA ASN A 477 -14.78 1.89 -11.69
C ASN A 477 -13.26 1.78 -11.45
N SER A 478 -12.80 0.77 -10.72
CA SER A 478 -11.38 0.55 -10.40
C SER A 478 -10.61 -0.24 -11.44
N LEU A 479 -11.31 -0.94 -12.35
CA LEU A 479 -10.72 -1.70 -13.46
C LEU A 479 -9.76 -0.90 -14.35
N ASN A 480 -9.93 0.43 -14.42
CA ASN A 480 -9.10 1.31 -15.26
C ASN A 480 -7.99 2.05 -14.46
N LYS A 481 -7.82 1.72 -13.17
CA LYS A 481 -6.85 2.33 -12.26
C LYS A 481 -6.07 1.22 -11.55
N SER A 482 -6.35 0.98 -10.27
CA SER A 482 -5.84 -0.14 -9.50
C SER A 482 -7.03 -0.93 -8.95
N VAL A 483 -7.10 -2.21 -9.30
CA VAL A 483 -8.30 -3.03 -9.08
C VAL A 483 -8.48 -3.33 -7.61
N HIS A 484 -9.54 -2.79 -7.01
CA HIS A 484 -9.97 -3.15 -5.67
C HIS A 484 -11.27 -3.96 -5.73
N LEU A 485 -11.24 -5.22 -5.26
CA LEU A 485 -12.44 -6.06 -5.29
C LEU A 485 -13.48 -5.57 -4.31
N ASN A 486 -13.11 -4.94 -3.18
CA ASN A 486 -14.03 -4.52 -2.12
C ASN A 486 -14.98 -5.63 -1.68
N MET A 487 -14.43 -6.68 -1.07
CA MET A 487 -15.21 -7.81 -0.57
C MET A 487 -15.86 -7.53 0.79
N LYS A 488 -15.50 -6.43 1.45
CA LYS A 488 -16.13 -6.01 2.71
C LYS A 488 -17.47 -5.32 2.44
N LEU A 489 -18.52 -5.81 3.11
CA LEU A 489 -19.79 -5.09 3.19
C LEU A 489 -19.65 -3.90 4.14
N GLN A 490 -19.88 -2.72 3.61
CA GLN A 490 -19.81 -1.46 4.33
C GLN A 490 -20.91 -0.52 3.86
N SER A 491 -21.20 0.55 4.62
CA SER A 491 -22.22 1.53 4.23
C SER A 491 -21.89 2.14 2.86
N VAL A 492 -22.90 2.46 2.05
CA VAL A 492 -22.72 2.93 0.67
C VAL A 492 -21.81 4.16 0.60
N GLN A 493 -21.88 5.03 1.62
CA GLN A 493 -21.06 6.24 1.76
C GLN A 493 -19.56 5.98 1.92
N GLN A 494 -19.16 4.75 2.28
CA GLN A 494 -17.76 4.39 2.52
C GLN A 494 -17.05 3.94 1.23
N TYR A 495 -17.77 3.66 0.15
CA TYR A 495 -17.18 3.36 -1.16
C TYR A 495 -16.72 4.65 -1.87
N HIS A 496 -15.68 4.56 -2.71
CA HIS A 496 -15.08 5.71 -3.40
C HIS A 496 -16.07 6.44 -4.31
N ILE A 497 -17.06 5.73 -4.85
CA ILE A 497 -18.14 6.29 -5.67
C ILE A 497 -19.03 7.27 -4.91
N ALA A 498 -19.24 7.07 -3.60
CA ALA A 498 -20.06 7.99 -2.82
C ALA A 498 -19.32 9.29 -2.49
N LYS A 499 -17.98 9.29 -2.52
CA LYS A 499 -17.15 10.51 -2.44
C LYS A 499 -17.09 11.28 -3.77
N SER A 500 -17.51 10.64 -4.87
CA SER A 500 -17.57 11.20 -6.22
C SER A 500 -19.01 11.29 -6.73
N ASN A 501 -19.95 11.84 -5.96
CA ASN A 501 -21.25 12.38 -6.41
C ASN A 501 -22.04 11.62 -7.52
N VAL A 502 -22.03 10.28 -7.60
CA VAL A 502 -22.75 9.54 -8.66
C VAL A 502 -23.96 8.74 -8.16
N ILE A 503 -24.20 8.65 -6.85
CA ILE A 503 -25.45 8.05 -6.34
C ILE A 503 -26.33 9.14 -5.72
N SER A 504 -26.98 9.91 -6.59
CA SER A 504 -28.08 10.77 -6.17
C SER A 504 -29.17 9.90 -5.55
N LYS A 505 -29.53 10.20 -4.31
CA LYS A 505 -30.71 9.70 -3.60
C LYS A 505 -31.94 9.66 -4.53
N LYS A 506 -32.31 8.47 -4.98
CA LYS A 506 -33.68 8.04 -5.28
C LYS A 506 -33.66 6.56 -5.68
N VAL A 507 -33.93 5.71 -4.70
CA VAL A 507 -34.73 4.49 -4.88
C VAL A 507 -35.90 4.65 -3.94
#